data_AF-A0A3D0X8A6-F1
#
_entry.id   AF-A0A3D0X8A6-F1
#
_cell.length_a   1.000
_cell.length_b   1.000
_cell.length_c   1.000
_cell.angle_alpha   90.00
_cell.angle_beta   90.00
_cell.angle_gamma   90.00
#
_symmetry.space_group_name_H-M   'P 1'
#
loop_
_entity.id
_entity.type
_entity.pdbx_description
1 polymer ?
#
loop_
_entity_poly.entity_id
_entity_poly.type
_entity_poly.pdbx_seq_one_letter_code
_entity_poly.pdbx_strand_id
1 'polypeptide(L)' 'MKQVGNLAIVVANHPKAMMQIYDGDVSVYIGEGTERKTISCNVWDDAYINAIIAHLNFGTELKGDKTYANS' A
#
# COMPACT_ATOMS: atom_id res chain seq x y z
N MET A 1 -2.16 6.00 -11.72
CA MET A 1 -2.16 7.12 -10.76
C MET A 1 -3.56 7.65 -10.43
N LYS A 2 -4.65 7.06 -10.94
CA LYS A 2 -6.00 7.47 -10.53
C LYS A 2 -6.32 6.98 -9.11
N GLN A 3 -5.74 5.85 -8.71
CA GLN A 3 -6.09 5.20 -7.45
C GLN A 3 -5.22 5.62 -6.26
N VAL A 4 -4.12 6.35 -6.49
CA VAL A 4 -3.23 6.82 -5.42
C VAL A 4 -3.97 7.74 -4.44
N GLY A 5 -4.83 8.63 -4.94
CA GLY A 5 -5.66 9.49 -4.10
C GLY A 5 -6.64 8.69 -3.24
N ASN A 6 -7.29 7.68 -3.83
CA ASN A 6 -8.19 6.79 -3.09
C ASN A 6 -7.44 6.00 -2.01
N LEU A 7 -6.25 5.48 -2.34
CA LEU A 7 -5.39 4.81 -1.37
C LEU A 7 -4.99 5.74 -0.22
N ALA A 8 -4.65 7.00 -0.51
CA ALA A 8 -4.31 7.98 0.54
C ALA A 8 -5.45 8.20 1.53
N ILE A 9 -6.70 8.28 1.05
CA ILE A 9 -7.88 8.40 1.92
C ILE A 9 -8.09 7.14 2.77
N VAL A 10 -7.91 5.95 2.19
CA VAL A 10 -8.03 4.69 2.92
C VAL A 10 -6.95 4.56 4.00
N VAL A 11 -5.70 4.86 3.67
CA VAL A 11 -4.59 4.84 4.63
C VAL A 11 -4.79 5.87 5.74
N ALA A 12 -5.24 7.09 5.42
CA ALA A 12 -5.51 8.12 6.41
C ALA A 12 -6.58 7.70 7.45
N ASN A 13 -7.49 6.82 7.08
CA ASN A 13 -8.52 6.27 7.98
C ASN A 13 -8.04 5.02 8.76
N HIS A 14 -6.82 4.56 8.55
CA HIS A 14 -6.29 3.36 9.18
C HIS A 14 -5.16 3.75 10.16
N PRO A 15 -5.42 3.83 11.49
CA PRO A 15 -4.50 4.46 12.47
C PRO A 15 -3.10 3.84 12.56
N LYS A 16 -2.98 2.57 12.20
CA LYS A 16 -1.73 1.81 12.19
C LYS A 16 -1.10 1.72 10.80
N ALA A 17 -1.51 2.57 9.86
CA ALA A 17 -0.99 2.60 8.51
C ALA A 17 -0.29 3.93 8.20
N MET A 18 0.75 3.86 7.39
CA MET A 18 1.44 5.03 6.85
C MET A 18 1.71 4.81 5.36
N MET A 19 1.55 5.86 4.56
CA MET A 19 1.81 5.84 3.12
C MET A 19 2.97 6.78 2.79
N GLN A 20 3.93 6.28 2.01
CA GLN A 20 5.02 7.03 1.43
C GLN A 20 4.96 6.94 -0.10
N ILE A 21 5.21 8.05 -0.79
CA ILE A 21 5.47 8.06 -2.23
C ILE A 21 6.92 8.51 -2.42
N TYR A 22 7.71 7.71 -3.14
CA TYR A 22 9.09 8.01 -3.46
C TYR A 22 9.45 7.37 -4.80
N ASP A 23 10.13 8.13 -5.66
CA ASP A 23 10.66 7.66 -6.96
C ASP A 23 9.67 6.88 -7.84
N GLY A 24 8.41 7.33 -7.89
CA GLY A 24 7.38 6.69 -8.70
C GLY A 24 6.77 5.43 -8.09
N ASP A 25 7.12 5.07 -6.86
CA ASP A 25 6.50 4.00 -6.09
C ASP A 25 5.69 4.55 -4.91
N VAL A 26 4.62 3.83 -4.57
CA VAL A 26 3.86 4.00 -3.34
C VAL A 26 4.14 2.81 -2.42
N SER A 27 4.50 3.09 -1.17
CA SER A 27 4.70 2.11 -0.12
C SER A 27 3.70 2.35 1.01
N VAL A 28 2.98 1.31 1.41
CA VAL A 28 2.06 1.31 2.55
C VAL A 28 2.64 0.42 3.64
N TYR A 29 2.88 1.04 4.78
CA TYR A 29 3.34 0.37 6.00
C TYR A 29 2.14 0.12 6.90
N ILE A 30 1.97 -1.10 7.40
CA ILE A 30 0.81 -1.50 8.22
C ILE A 30 1.32 -2.19 9.49
N GLY A 31 0.82 -1.77 10.65
CA GLY A 31 1.16 -2.35 11.95
C GLY A 31 2.30 -1.60 12.65
N GLU A 32 2.70 -2.12 13.81
CA GLU A 32 3.70 -1.52 14.71
C GLU A 32 4.77 -2.56 15.08
N GLY A 33 5.97 -2.08 15.44
CA GLY A 33 7.06 -2.94 15.91
C GLY A 33 7.47 -4.02 14.90
N THR A 34 7.66 -5.24 15.40
CA THR A 34 8.11 -6.41 14.61
C THR A 34 7.06 -6.96 13.67
N GLU A 35 5.79 -6.56 13.83
CA GLU A 35 4.68 -7.00 12.96
C GLU A 35 4.46 -6.04 11.78
N ARG A 36 5.26 -4.98 11.66
CA ARG A 36 5.14 -3.98 10.59
C ARG A 36 5.37 -4.64 9.23
N LYS A 37 4.33 -4.66 8.40
CA LYS A 37 4.39 -5.12 7.01
C LYS A 37 4.52 -3.91 6.08
N THR A 38 5.18 -4.12 4.94
CA THR A 38 5.28 -3.12 3.87
C THR A 38 4.74 -3.72 2.59
N ILE A 39 3.86 -2.99 1.91
CA ILE A 39 3.34 -3.34 0.59
C ILE A 39 3.68 -2.19 -0.34
N SER A 40 4.35 -2.50 -1.46
CA SER A 40 4.83 -1.47 -2.38
C SER A 40 4.45 -1.80 -3.82
N CYS A 41 4.15 -0.76 -4.60
CA CYS A 41 3.97 -0.89 -6.04
C CYS A 41 4.20 0.44 -6.73
N ASN A 42 4.31 0.39 -8.05
CA ASN A 42 4.41 1.59 -8.86
C ASN A 42 3.12 2.43 -8.80
N VAL A 43 3.23 3.76 -8.72
CA VAL A 43 2.07 4.68 -8.63
C VAL A 43 1.15 4.63 -9.86
N TRP A 44 1.60 3.99 -10.95
CA TRP A 44 0.82 3.77 -12.16
C TRP A 44 0.09 2.42 -12.20
N ASP A 45 0.37 1.49 -11.28
CA ASP A 45 -0.27 0.18 -11.18
C ASP A 45 -1.64 0.30 -10.47
N ASP A 46 -2.60 0.96 -11.12
CA ASP A 46 -3.94 1.18 -10.55
C ASP A 46 -4.65 -0.15 -10.19
N ALA A 47 -4.32 -1.25 -10.88
CA ALA A 47 -4.85 -2.58 -10.57
C ALA A 47 -4.33 -3.10 -9.23
N TYR A 48 -3.03 -3.02 -8.98
CA TYR A 48 -2.45 -3.44 -7.70
C TYR A 48 -2.81 -2.46 -6.58
N ILE A 49 -2.89 -1.16 -6.84
CA ILE A 49 -3.38 -0.18 -5.86
C ILE A 49 -4.81 -0.51 -5.42
N ASN A 50 -5.69 -0.90 -6.34
CA ASN A 50 -7.04 -1.38 -5.99
C ASN A 50 -7.01 -2.64 -5.12
N ALA A 51 -6.07 -3.55 -5.36
CA ALA A 51 -5.88 -4.73 -4.50
C ALA A 51 -5.41 -4.34 -3.10
N ILE A 52 -4.51 -3.36 -2.97
CA ILE A 52 -4.08 -2.80 -1.67
C ILE A 52 -5.29 -2.18 -0.94
N ILE A 53 -6.10 -1.38 -1.64
CA ILE A 53 -7.32 -0.79 -1.07
C ILE A 53 -8.28 -1.88 -0.57
N ALA A 54 -8.51 -2.93 -1.37
CA ALA A 54 -9.36 -4.06 -0.98
C ALA A 54 -8.79 -4.82 0.22
N HIS A 55 -7.47 -5.00 0.27
CA HIS A 55 -6.78 -5.63 1.40
C HIS A 55 -6.97 -4.83 2.69
N LEU A 56 -6.78 -3.50 2.63
CA LEU A 56 -6.94 -2.62 3.79
C LEU A 56 -8.39 -2.56 4.29
N ASN A 57 -9.36 -2.55 3.38
CA ASN A 57 -10.78 -2.44 3.75
C ASN A 57 -11.41 -3.77 4.18
N PHE A 58 -10.98 -4.90 3.58
CA PHE A 58 -11.70 -6.17 3.67
C PHE A 58 -10.80 -7.36 4.04
N GLY A 59 -9.49 -7.18 4.16
CA GLY A 59 -8.55 -8.26 4.45
C GLY A 59 -8.33 -9.25 3.30
N THR A 60 -8.62 -8.86 2.04
CA THR A 60 -8.42 -9.73 0.87
C THR A 60 -6.96 -10.09 0.68
N GLU A 61 -6.67 -11.31 0.24
CA GLU A 61 -5.30 -11.72 -0.06
C GLU A 61 -4.70 -10.91 -1.24
N LEU A 62 -3.46 -10.45 -1.07
CA LEU A 62 -2.71 -9.80 -2.15
C LEU A 62 -2.01 -10.87 -2.99
N LYS A 63 -2.34 -10.93 -4.28
CA LYS A 63 -1.70 -11.87 -5.21
C LYS A 63 -0.47 -11.21 -5.84
N GLY A 64 0.71 -11.75 -5.52
CA GLY A 64 1.99 -11.34 -6.05
C GLY A 64 2.86 -10.64 -5.01
N ASP A 65 3.98 -11.27 -4.67
CA ASP A 65 5.05 -10.64 -3.90
C ASP A 65 5.66 -9.51 -4.76
N LYS A 66 5.23 -8.27 -4.52
CA LYS A 66 5.96 -7.09 -4.99
C LYS A 66 6.62 -6.43 -3.79
N THR A 67 7.70 -7.05 -3.33
CA THR A 67 8.72 -6.40 -2.49
C THR A 67 9.68 -5.66 -3.41
N TYR A 68 9.57 -4.33 -3.45
CA TYR A 68 10.69 -3.47 -3.85
C TYR A 68 11.11 -2.67 -2.62
N ALA A 69 11.89 -3.31 -1.76
CA ALA A 69 12.72 -2.60 -0.80
C ALA A 69 13.97 -2.17 -1.57
N ASN A 70 14.20 -0.87 -1.72
CA ASN A 70 15.46 -0.35 -2.24
C ASN A 70 16.60 -0.89 -1.37
N SER A 71 17.42 -1.77 -1.95
CA SER A 71 18.81 -1.99 -1.53
C SER A 71 19.67 -0.81 -1.95
#